data_AF-A0A3M9MUB4-F1
#
_entry.id   AF-A0A3M9MUB4-F1
#
_cell.length_a   1.000
_cell.length_b   1.000
_cell.length_c   1.000
_cell.angle_alpha   90.00
_cell.angle_beta   90.00
_cell.angle_gamma   90.00
#
_symmetry.space_group_name_H-M   'P 1'
#
loop_
_entity.id
_entity.type
_entity.pdbx_description
1 polymer ?
#
loop_
_entity_poly.entity_id
_entity_poly.type
_entity_poly.pdbx_seq_one_letter_code
_entity_poly.pdbx_strand_id
1 'polypeptide(L)'
;MFFILSKLLQYLASPLLWIVALFLLGLFLRNQPKKRLFFRMGFVLLLLFTNPFLSNEAWLAWEPRAVLMQDVKTYDAGIVLTGVTEVNKARMTGCITTKGQSGFWKPFSCIRWGS
;
A
#
# COMPACT_ATOMS: atom_id res chain seq x y z
N MET A 1 16.38 18.41 -8.50
CA MET A 1 16.56 18.52 -7.03
C MET A 1 15.52 17.72 -6.21
N PHE A 2 14.23 17.66 -6.60
CA PHE A 2 13.16 17.04 -5.79
C PHE A 2 13.13 15.48 -5.81
N PHE A 3 13.66 14.86 -6.85
CA PHE A 3 13.61 13.41 -7.02
C PHE A 3 14.36 12.64 -5.92
N ILE A 4 15.54 13.12 -5.52
CA ILE A 4 16.31 12.53 -4.42
C ILE A 4 15.56 12.66 -3.09
N LEU A 5 14.96 13.83 -2.83
CA LEU A 5 14.22 14.07 -1.58
C LEU A 5 12.98 13.17 -1.48
N SER A 6 12.24 13.01 -2.58
CA SER A 6 11.08 12.10 -2.64
C SER A 6 11.49 10.64 -2.38
N LYS A 7 12.60 10.18 -2.97
CA LYS A 7 13.14 8.84 -2.71
C LYS A 7 13.56 8.68 -1.26
N LEU A 8 14.20 9.69 -0.66
CA LEU A 8 14.61 9.66 0.73
C LEU A 8 13.40 9.60 1.68
N LEU A 9 12.36 10.39 1.42
CA LEU A 9 11.11 10.34 2.18
C LEU A 9 10.45 8.96 2.10
N GLN A 10 10.47 8.33 0.91
CA GLN A 10 9.94 6.98 0.74
C GLN A 10 10.67 5.97 1.64
N TYR A 11 11.99 6.07 1.74
CA TYR A 11 12.77 5.24 2.66
C TYR A 11 12.49 5.59 4.12
N LEU A 12 12.42 6.87 4.48
CA LEU A 12 12.10 7.33 5.84
C LEU A 12 10.69 6.94 6.29
N ALA A 13 9.74 6.81 5.38
CA ALA A 13 8.39 6.34 5.69
C ALA A 13 8.33 4.81 5.88
N SER A 14 9.36 4.06 5.51
CA SER A 14 9.37 2.60 5.63
C SER A 14 9.60 2.17 7.09
N PRO A 15 8.69 1.39 7.70
CA PRO A 15 8.81 1.00 9.11
C PRO A 15 10.03 0.12 9.37
N LEU A 16 10.49 -0.64 8.38
CA LEU A 16 11.70 -1.46 8.47
C LEU A 16 12.95 -0.63 8.76
N LEU A 17 13.09 0.54 8.15
CA LEU A 17 14.27 1.40 8.38
C LEU A 17 14.34 1.89 9.83
N TRP A 18 13.20 2.21 10.44
CA TRP A 18 13.13 2.60 11.85
C TRP A 18 13.52 1.45 12.79
N ILE A 19 13.06 0.23 12.48
CA ILE A 19 13.43 -0.97 13.24
C ILE A 19 14.94 -1.18 13.18
N VAL A 20 15.55 -1.15 11.99
CA VAL A 20 17.00 -1.30 11.82
C VAL A 20 17.76 -0.19 12.53
N ALA A 21 17.30 1.06 12.43
CA ALA A 21 17.90 2.20 13.13
C ALA A 21 17.85 2.02 14.65
N LEU A 22 16.74 1.54 15.22
CA LEU A 22 16.61 1.25 16.66
C LEU A 22 17.59 0.17 17.11
N PHE A 23 17.79 -0.89 16.31
CA PHE A 23 18.78 -1.92 16.60
C PHE A 23 20.22 -1.39 16.54
N LEU A 24 20.56 -0.56 15.54
CA LEU A 24 21.87 0.08 15.41
C LEU A 24 22.16 1.02 16.58
N LEU A 25 21.19 1.85 16.98
CA LEU A 25 21.30 2.70 18.16
C LEU A 25 21.49 1.88 19.43
N GLY A 26 20.74 0.78 19.58
CA GLY A 26 20.92 -0.16 20.68
C GLY A 26 22.33 -0.77 20.75
N LEU A 27 23.00 -0.96 19.61
CA LEU A 27 24.37 -1.47 19.56
C LEU A 27 25.40 -0.41 19.99
N PHE A 28 25.18 0.86 19.64
CA PHE A 28 26.04 1.98 20.03
C PHE A 28 25.87 2.40 21.51
N LEU A 29 24.74 2.07 22.13
CA LEU A 29 24.51 2.39 23.54
C LEU A 29 25.34 1.49 24.47
N ARG A 30 26.40 2.08 25.05
CA ARG A 30 27.27 1.44 26.06
C ARG A 30 26.56 1.15 27.40
N ASN A 31 25.43 1.81 27.66
CA ASN A 31 24.63 1.62 28.87
C ASN A 31 23.71 0.39 28.74
N GLN A 32 24.06 -0.65 29.49
CA GLN A 32 23.35 -1.95 29.55
C GLN A 32 21.82 -1.86 29.71
N PRO A 33 21.24 -1.02 30.61
CA PRO A 33 19.79 -0.98 30.78
C PRO A 33 19.07 -0.35 29.58
N LYS A 34 19.62 0.73 29.01
CA LYS A 34 19.05 1.41 27.84
C LYS A 34 19.17 0.53 26.59
N LYS A 35 20.29 -0.17 26.42
CA LYS A 35 20.49 -1.14 25.33
C LYS A 35 19.40 -2.22 25.30
N ARG A 36 19.07 -2.80 26.45
CA ARG A 36 17.99 -3.81 26.55
C ARG A 36 16.62 -3.25 26.19
N LEU A 37 16.34 -1.99 26.54
CA LEU A 37 15.09 -1.33 26.18
C LEU A 37 14.99 -1.13 24.66
N PHE A 38 16.03 -0.59 24.03
CA PHE A 38 16.05 -0.41 22.57
C PHE A 38 15.92 -1.74 21.81
N PHE A 39 16.61 -2.79 22.26
CA PHE A 39 16.46 -4.12 21.68
C PHE A 39 15.04 -4.69 21.86
N ARG A 40 14.43 -4.56 23.05
CA ARG A 40 13.04 -4.99 23.25
C ARG A 40 12.07 -4.20 22.39
N MET A 41 12.21 -2.88 22.33
CA MET A 41 11.34 -2.03 21.50
C MET A 41 11.47 -2.40 20.02
N GLY A 42 12.70 -2.55 19.51
CA GLY A 42 12.94 -2.99 18.14
C GLY A 42 12.33 -4.36 17.85
N PHE A 43 12.46 -5.32 18.78
CA PHE A 43 11.88 -6.65 18.65
C PHE A 43 10.34 -6.64 18.67
N VAL A 44 9.74 -5.85 19.57
CA VAL A 44 8.28 -5.68 19.64
C VAL A 44 7.72 -5.03 18.38
N LEU A 45 8.37 -3.97 17.87
CA LEU A 45 7.97 -3.36 16.61
C LEU A 45 8.09 -4.35 15.44
N LEU A 46 9.17 -5.13 15.40
CA LEU A 46 9.37 -6.14 14.37
C LEU A 46 8.24 -7.17 14.40
N LEU A 47 7.89 -7.69 15.58
CA LEU A 47 6.75 -8.61 15.72
C LEU A 47 5.42 -7.98 15.32
N LEU A 48 5.20 -6.70 15.66
CA LEU A 48 4.00 -5.96 15.24
C LEU A 48 3.87 -5.87 13.72
N PHE A 49 4.95 -5.49 13.03
CA PHE A 49 4.94 -5.34 11.57
C PHE A 49 5.03 -6.66 10.81
N THR A 50 5.67 -7.69 11.37
CA THR A 50 5.75 -9.02 10.76
C THR A 50 4.45 -9.81 10.91
N ASN A 51 3.65 -9.53 11.95
CA ASN A 51 2.40 -10.24 12.16
C ASN A 51 1.27 -9.66 11.27
N PRO A 52 0.82 -10.40 10.24
CA PRO A 52 -0.21 -9.91 9.32
C PRO A 52 -1.56 -9.68 10.01
N PHE A 53 -1.83 -10.32 11.16
CA PHE A 53 -3.07 -10.13 11.91
C PHE A 53 -3.19 -8.69 12.43
N LEU A 54 -2.15 -8.19 13.10
CA LEU A 54 -2.11 -6.83 13.65
C LEU A 54 -2.16 -5.77 12.54
N SER A 55 -1.46 -6.04 11.43
CA SER A 55 -1.54 -5.23 10.22
C SER A 55 -2.97 -5.16 9.70
N ASN A 56 -3.64 -6.30 9.53
CA ASN A 56 -4.99 -6.36 8.98
C ASN A 56 -6.02 -5.63 9.85
N GLU A 57 -5.94 -5.77 11.18
CA GLU A 57 -6.80 -5.03 12.10
C GLU A 57 -6.57 -3.51 12.00
N ALA A 58 -5.33 -3.06 11.82
CA ALA A 58 -5.04 -1.64 11.59
C ALA A 58 -5.64 -1.13 10.27
N TRP A 59 -5.61 -1.94 9.21
CA TRP A 59 -6.29 -1.63 7.95
C TRP A 59 -7.81 -1.55 8.10
N LEU A 60 -8.42 -2.52 8.77
CA LEU A 60 -9.85 -2.54 9.07
C LEU A 60 -10.30 -1.34 9.91
N ALA A 61 -9.48 -0.91 10.88
CA ALA A 61 -9.76 0.27 11.69
C ALA A 61 -9.64 1.58 10.90
N TRP A 62 -8.76 1.61 9.89
CA TRP A 62 -8.57 2.77 9.01
C TRP A 62 -9.62 2.85 7.91
N GLU A 63 -10.16 1.71 7.48
CA GLU A 63 -11.13 1.66 6.39
C GLU A 63 -12.51 2.19 6.85
N PRO A 64 -13.07 3.20 6.17
CA PRO A 64 -14.45 3.62 6.44
C PRO A 64 -15.41 2.47 6.15
N ARG A 65 -16.51 2.38 6.93
CA ARG A 65 -17.48 1.28 6.81
C ARG A 65 -17.91 1.12 5.35
N ALA A 66 -17.79 -0.11 4.84
CA ALA A 66 -18.24 -0.46 3.51
C ALA A 66 -19.73 -0.13 3.36
N VAL A 67 -20.04 0.83 2.48
CA VAL A 67 -21.41 1.15 2.11
C VAL A 67 -21.85 0.07 1.13
N LEU A 68 -22.96 -0.60 1.44
CA LEU A 68 -23.55 -1.57 0.53
C LEU A 68 -23.92 -0.85 -0.78
N MET A 69 -23.63 -1.47 -1.92
CA MET A 69 -23.91 -0.87 -3.24
C MET A 69 -25.39 -0.51 -3.45
N GLN A 70 -26.27 -1.05 -2.61
CA GLN A 70 -27.72 -0.83 -2.59
C GLN A 70 -28.09 0.55 -2.03
N ASP A 71 -27.26 1.13 -1.16
CA ASP A 71 -27.47 2.46 -0.54
C ASP A 71 -26.74 3.59 -1.28
N VAL A 72 -26.04 3.26 -2.36
CA VAL A 72 -25.35 4.25 -3.19
C VAL A 72 -26.38 4.86 -4.14
N LYS A 73 -26.56 6.19 -4.06
CA LYS A 73 -27.43 6.93 -4.98
C LYS A 73 -27.02 6.65 -6.43
N THR A 74 -27.98 6.68 -7.36
CA THR A 74 -27.69 6.61 -8.80
C THR A 74 -26.84 7.81 -9.22
N TYR A 75 -25.64 7.54 -9.74
CA TYR A 75 -24.73 8.53 -10.31
C TYR A 75 -24.52 8.22 -11.80
N ASP A 76 -24.55 9.24 -12.67
CA ASP A 76 -24.34 9.08 -14.12
C ASP A 76 -22.92 8.64 -14.50
N ALA A 77 -21.95 8.78 -13.59
CA ALA A 77 -20.58 8.33 -13.76
C ALA A 77 -19.98 7.82 -12.44
N GLY A 78 -19.39 6.63 -12.45
CA GLY A 78 -18.64 6.06 -11.34
C GLY A 78 -17.15 5.96 -11.67
N ILE A 79 -16.29 6.52 -10.83
CA ILE A 79 -14.83 6.35 -10.96
C ILE A 79 -14.45 5.07 -10.23
N VAL A 80 -14.24 3.99 -10.99
CA VAL A 80 -13.73 2.74 -10.43
C VAL A 80 -12.21 2.87 -10.28
N LEU A 81 -11.75 3.13 -9.06
CA LEU A 81 -10.34 3.12 -8.72
C LEU A 81 -9.86 1.67 -8.58
N THR A 82 -9.69 0.96 -9.70
CA THR A 82 -9.03 -0.36 -9.67
C THR A 82 -7.53 -0.16 -9.48
N GLY A 83 -6.99 -0.66 -8.37
CA GLY A 83 -5.55 -0.67 -8.13
C GLY A 83 -4.81 -1.65 -9.03
N VAL A 84 -3.56 -1.34 -9.37
CA VAL A 84 -2.60 -2.25 -10.01
C VAL A 84 -2.01 -3.16 -8.92
N THR A 85 -2.85 -3.97 -8.30
CA THR A 85 -2.36 -5.09 -7.49
C THR A 85 -2.08 -6.24 -8.46
N GLU A 86 -0.91 -6.88 -8.35
CA GLU A 86 -0.63 -8.15 -9.03
C GLU A 86 -1.58 -9.21 -8.45
N VAL A 87 -2.80 -9.18 -8.98
CA VAL A 87 -3.81 -10.19 -8.74
C VAL A 87 -3.38 -11.38 -9.57
N ASN A 88 -2.54 -12.23 -8.98
CA ASN A 88 -2.40 -13.61 -9.43
C ASN A 88 -3.71 -14.34 -9.06
N LYS A 89 -4.78 -13.96 -9.76
CA LYS A 89 -6.10 -14.58 -9.70
C LYS A 89 -6.59 -14.61 -11.14
N ALA A 90 -6.30 -15.73 -11.78
CA ALA A 90 -6.90 -16.10 -13.04
C ALA A 90 -8.43 -16.00 -12.95
N ARG A 91 -9.03 -15.61 -14.10
CA ARG A 91 -10.45 -15.37 -14.46
C ARG A 91 -10.84 -13.88 -14.44
N MET A 92 -10.68 -13.18 -15.57
CA MET A 92 -11.74 -12.93 -16.59
C MET A 92 -13.01 -12.35 -15.93
N THR A 93 -13.48 -11.14 -16.19
CA THR A 93 -13.77 -10.54 -17.51
C THR A 93 -14.04 -9.04 -17.32
N GLY A 94 -13.42 -8.15 -18.11
CA GLY A 94 -13.74 -6.71 -18.12
C GLY A 94 -12.56 -5.85 -18.57
N CYS A 95 -12.73 -5.09 -19.66
CA CYS A 95 -11.69 -4.46 -20.47
C CYS A 95 -10.58 -3.71 -19.69
N ILE A 96 -9.33 -4.13 -19.89
CA ILE A 96 -8.14 -3.44 -19.39
C ILE A 96 -7.70 -2.45 -20.48
N THR A 97 -7.86 -1.16 -20.23
CA THR A 97 -7.29 -0.11 -21.08
C THR A 97 -5.84 0.11 -20.68
N THR A 98 -4.91 -0.40 -21.51
CA THR A 98 -3.49 -0.05 -21.40
C THR A 98 -3.26 1.22 -22.22
N LYS A 99 -3.17 2.37 -21.57
CA LYS A 99 -2.76 3.61 -22.24
C LYS A 99 -1.23 3.59 -22.43
N GLY A 100 -0.77 3.00 -23.53
CA GLY A 100 0.61 3.10 -23.97
C GLY A 100 0.93 4.54 -24.37
N GLN A 101 1.89 5.16 -23.69
CA GLN A 101 2.46 6.45 -24.08
C GLN A 101 3.40 6.27 -25.27
N SER A 102 2.86 6.28 -26.48
CA SER A 102 3.58 6.75 -27.67
C SER A 102 2.57 6.84 -28.81
N GLY A 103 2.35 8.06 -29.28
CA GLY A 103 1.28 8.37 -30.22
C GLY A 103 1.38 7.59 -31.52
N PHE A 104 0.28 6.97 -31.90
CA PHE A 104 -0.10 6.82 -33.30
C PHE A 104 -1.59 6.47 -33.35
N TRP A 105 -2.36 7.30 -34.01
CA TRP A 105 -3.80 7.22 -34.19
C TRP A 105 -4.29 5.80 -34.50
N LYS A 106 -5.30 5.31 -33.76
CA LYS A 106 -6.26 4.29 -34.23
C LYS A 106 -7.58 4.41 -33.44
N PRO A 107 -8.74 4.26 -34.11
CA PRO A 107 -10.04 4.68 -33.61
C PRO A 107 -10.57 3.79 -32.49
N PHE A 108 -11.34 4.40 -31.59
CA PHE A 108 -12.17 3.76 -30.56
C PHE A 108 -12.86 2.50 -31.08
N SER A 109 -12.55 1.34 -30.51
CA SER A 109 -13.37 0.15 -30.71
C SER A 109 -14.33 0.03 -29.53
N CYS A 110 -15.55 0.54 -29.73
CA CYS A 110 -16.68 0.40 -28.83
C CYS A 110 -17.25 -1.01 -29.04
N ILE A 111 -17.10 -1.91 -28.06
CA ILE A 111 -17.76 -3.22 -28.10
C ILE A 111 -19.14 -3.05 -27.44
N ARG A 112 -20.17 -3.06 -28.28
CA ARG A 112 -21.59 -3.05 -27.92
C ARG A 112 -21.90 -4.32 -27.11
N TRP A 113 -22.31 -4.16 -25.85
CA TRP A 113 -23.01 -5.20 -25.10
C TRP A 113 -24.47 -5.24 -25.57
N GLY A 114 -24.89 -6.34 -26.20
CA GLY A 114 -26.29 -6.80 -26.22
C GLY A 114 -26.42 -7.91 -25.18
N SER A 115 -27.59 -8.24 -24.63
CA SER A 115 -28.98 -7.97 -25.00
C SER A 115 -29.72 -7.10 -23.99
#